data_AF-A0A1A9GN21-F1
#
_entry.id   AF-A0A1A9GN21-F1
#
_cell.length_a   1.000
_cell.length_b   1.000
_cell.length_c   1.000
_cell.angle_alpha   90.00
_cell.angle_beta   90.00
_cell.angle_gamma   90.00
#
_symmetry.space_group_name_H-M   'P 1'
#
loop_
_entity.id
_entity.type
_entity.pdbx_description
1 polymer ?
#
loop_
_entity_poly.entity_id
_entity_poly.type
_entity_poly.pdbx_seq_one_letter_code
_entity_poly.pdbx_strand_id
1 'polypeptide(L)'
;MTSPTPSSSPHGTGSRLPYDDLACVSDMEVDCEAVGRALHLSVGREAAAAAAVTRAARRPAPSIHFADFPREVRKRDIEVGDAALRLANALSLHLD
;
A
#
# COMPACT_ATOMS: atom_id res chain seq x y z
N MET A 1 20.48 37.53 -29.99
CA MET A 1 19.38 36.57 -29.83
C MET A 1 19.67 35.74 -28.59
N THR A 2 19.17 36.19 -27.45
CA THR A 2 19.48 35.66 -26.11
C THR A 2 18.40 34.69 -25.68
N SER A 3 18.76 33.43 -25.49
CA SER A 3 17.88 32.39 -24.95
C SER A 3 17.64 32.64 -23.45
N PRO A 4 16.41 32.45 -22.92
CA PRO A 4 16.17 32.58 -21.48
C PRO A 4 16.70 31.35 -20.73
N THR A 5 17.45 31.62 -19.66
CA THR A 5 17.84 30.68 -18.62
C THR A 5 16.60 30.19 -17.84
N PRO A 6 16.49 28.89 -17.48
CA PRO A 6 15.45 28.44 -16.58
C PRO A 6 15.72 28.98 -15.16
N SER A 7 14.87 29.91 -14.75
CA SER A 7 14.74 30.42 -13.38
C SER A 7 14.50 29.26 -12.41
N SER A 8 15.50 28.95 -11.58
CA SER A 8 15.34 28.04 -10.45
C SER A 8 14.67 28.80 -9.30
N SER A 9 13.36 28.64 -9.14
CA SER A 9 12.64 29.11 -7.96
C SER A 9 13.02 28.23 -6.75
N PRO A 10 13.30 28.81 -5.57
CA PRO A 10 13.61 28.04 -4.37
C PRO A 10 12.32 27.39 -3.87
N HIS A 11 12.07 26.15 -4.29
CA HIS A 11 11.02 25.33 -3.69
C HIS A 11 11.45 25.05 -2.26
N GLY A 12 10.57 25.38 -1.31
CA GLY A 12 10.79 25.18 0.11
C GLY A 12 11.21 23.74 0.39
N THR A 13 11.92 23.57 1.51
CA THR A 13 12.38 22.29 2.06
C THR A 13 11.21 21.40 2.49
N GLY A 14 10.31 21.09 1.56
CA GLY A 14 9.36 20.01 1.68
C GLY A 14 10.16 18.72 1.62
N SER A 15 9.95 17.87 2.63
CA SER A 15 10.55 16.55 2.71
C SER A 15 10.38 15.83 1.37
N ARG A 16 11.46 15.67 0.61
CA ARG A 16 11.49 14.87 -0.62
C ARG A 16 10.94 13.50 -0.26
N LEU A 17 9.82 13.13 -0.88
CA LEU A 17 9.23 11.83 -0.63
C LEU A 17 10.15 10.77 -1.25
N PRO A 18 10.24 9.55 -0.67
CA PRO A 18 11.09 8.50 -1.20
C PRO A 18 10.84 8.13 -2.68
N TYR A 19 9.71 8.54 -3.24
CA TYR A 19 9.26 8.29 -4.61
C TYR A 19 9.29 9.54 -5.50
N ASP A 20 9.79 10.68 -5.01
CA ASP A 20 10.07 11.85 -5.87
C ASP A 20 11.29 11.60 -6.77
N ASP A 21 12.07 10.56 -6.47
CA ASP A 21 13.21 10.10 -7.26
C ASP A 21 12.83 8.86 -8.06
N LEU A 22 12.37 9.09 -9.29
CA LEU A 22 12.19 8.01 -10.23
C LEU A 22 13.55 7.37 -10.52
N ALA A 23 13.62 6.05 -10.35
CA ALA A 23 14.74 5.24 -10.82
C ALA A 23 14.87 5.37 -12.35
N CYS A 24 16.05 5.07 -12.89
CA CYS A 24 16.20 5.08 -14.34
C CYS A 24 15.42 3.91 -14.97
N VAL A 25 15.02 4.06 -16.25
CA VAL A 25 14.17 3.08 -16.93
C VAL A 25 14.76 1.66 -16.87
N SER A 26 16.08 1.51 -17.02
CA SER A 26 16.74 0.21 -16.95
C SER A 26 16.64 -0.43 -15.56
N ASP A 27 16.69 0.36 -14.49
CA ASP A 27 16.54 -0.18 -13.12
C ASP A 27 15.10 -0.67 -12.90
N MET A 28 14.13 0.09 -13.41
CA MET A 28 12.71 -0.30 -13.34
C MET A 28 12.42 -1.58 -14.13
N GLU A 29 13.06 -1.77 -15.29
CA GLU A 29 12.95 -3.01 -16.07
C GLU A 29 13.50 -4.22 -15.31
N VAL A 30 14.68 -4.08 -14.70
CA VAL A 30 15.30 -5.14 -13.88
C VAL A 30 14.42 -5.51 -12.69
N ASP A 31 13.83 -4.51 -12.02
CA ASP A 31 12.89 -4.73 -10.91
C ASP A 31 11.63 -5.49 -11.37
N CYS A 32 11.08 -5.14 -12.52
CA CYS A 32 9.92 -5.84 -13.09
C CYS A 32 10.25 -7.32 -13.38
N GLU A 33 11.42 -7.60 -13.96
CA GLU A 33 11.84 -8.98 -14.18
C GLU A 33 12.07 -9.75 -12.87
N ALA A 34 12.64 -9.10 -11.86
CA ALA A 34 12.87 -9.72 -10.55
C ALA A 34 11.55 -10.09 -9.87
N VAL A 35 10.56 -9.20 -9.92
CA VAL A 35 9.19 -9.46 -9.45
C VAL A 35 8.56 -10.60 -10.24
N GLY A 36 8.70 -10.61 -11.57
CA GLY A 36 8.22 -11.68 -12.43
C GLY A 36 8.78 -13.05 -12.03
N ARG A 37 10.09 -13.12 -11.77
CA ARG A 37 10.75 -14.34 -11.27
C ARG A 37 10.24 -14.76 -9.89
N ALA A 38 10.14 -13.83 -8.94
CA ALA A 38 9.69 -14.09 -7.56
C ALA A 38 8.24 -14.58 -7.50
N LEU A 39 7.37 -14.04 -8.36
CA LEU A 39 5.97 -14.44 -8.49
C LEU A 39 5.79 -15.66 -9.41
N HIS A 40 6.88 -16.25 -9.90
CA HIS A 40 6.89 -17.38 -10.82
C HIS A 40 6.03 -17.14 -12.08
N LEU A 41 6.08 -15.93 -12.63
CA LEU A 41 5.45 -15.56 -13.87
C LEU A 41 6.35 -16.00 -15.04
N SER A 42 6.40 -17.30 -15.36
CA SER A 42 7.05 -17.78 -16.60
C SER A 42 6.21 -17.39 -17.82
N VAL A 43 6.75 -17.21 -19.02
CA VAL A 43 6.00 -16.73 -20.22
C VAL A 43 4.62 -17.43 -20.42
N GLY A 44 4.52 -18.74 -20.13
CA GLY A 44 3.24 -19.46 -20.10
C GLY A 44 2.34 -19.18 -18.88
N ARG A 45 2.93 -18.99 -17.69
CA ARG A 45 2.25 -18.52 -16.49
C ARG A 45 1.94 -17.01 -16.51
N GLU A 46 2.67 -16.16 -17.21
CA GLU A 46 2.36 -14.74 -17.42
C GLU A 46 1.09 -14.62 -18.23
N ALA A 47 0.97 -15.36 -19.32
CA ALA A 47 -0.29 -15.42 -20.07
C ALA A 47 -1.45 -15.92 -19.20
N ALA A 48 -1.21 -16.96 -18.39
CA ALA A 48 -2.22 -17.48 -17.45
C ALA A 48 -2.55 -16.50 -16.31
N ALA A 49 -1.55 -15.78 -15.79
CA ALA A 49 -1.67 -14.79 -14.73
C ALA A 49 -2.36 -13.53 -15.25
N ALA A 50 -1.99 -13.02 -16.43
CA ALA A 50 -2.67 -11.94 -17.12
C ALA A 50 -4.13 -12.31 -17.42
N ALA A 51 -4.42 -13.55 -17.83
CA ALA A 51 -5.78 -14.04 -17.99
C ALA A 51 -6.53 -14.14 -16.65
N ALA A 52 -5.85 -14.54 -15.57
CA ALA A 52 -6.43 -14.57 -14.22
C ALA A 52 -6.72 -13.16 -13.69
N VAL A 53 -5.81 -12.21 -13.87
CA VAL A 53 -5.96 -10.80 -13.49
C VAL A 53 -7.07 -10.15 -14.31
N THR A 54 -7.10 -10.36 -15.63
CA THR A 54 -8.17 -9.83 -16.49
C THR A 54 -9.53 -10.38 -16.07
N ARG A 55 -9.61 -11.66 -15.76
CA ARG A 55 -10.83 -12.29 -15.25
C ARG A 55 -11.21 -11.74 -13.89
N ALA A 56 -10.27 -11.56 -12.97
CA ALA A 56 -10.53 -10.97 -11.65
C ALA A 56 -10.99 -9.51 -11.74
N ALA A 57 -10.36 -8.70 -12.59
CA ALA A 57 -10.71 -7.31 -12.84
C ALA A 57 -12.08 -7.14 -13.53
N ARG A 58 -12.49 -8.13 -14.33
CA ARG A 58 -13.83 -8.17 -14.95
C ARG A 58 -14.92 -8.72 -14.04
N ARG A 59 -14.56 -9.39 -12.95
CA ARG A 59 -15.57 -9.81 -11.97
C ARG A 59 -16.11 -8.56 -11.30
N PRO A 60 -17.41 -8.54 -10.94
CA PRO A 60 -17.93 -7.53 -10.04
C PRO A 60 -17.00 -7.42 -8.82
N ALA A 61 -16.69 -6.19 -8.40
CA ALA A 61 -15.89 -5.97 -7.21
C ALA A 61 -16.50 -6.79 -6.06
N PRO A 62 -15.67 -7.52 -5.27
CA PRO A 62 -16.19 -8.27 -4.14
C PRO A 62 -16.88 -7.30 -3.19
N SER A 63 -18.20 -7.34 -3.17
CA SER A 63 -19.05 -6.52 -2.33
C SER A 63 -19.41 -7.29 -1.07
N ILE A 64 -19.30 -6.64 0.07
CA ILE A 64 -19.93 -7.11 1.30
C ILE A 64 -21.39 -6.65 1.27
N HIS A 65 -22.35 -7.58 1.24
CA HIS A 65 -23.76 -7.18 1.35
C HIS A 65 -24.14 -7.07 2.81
N PHE A 66 -24.99 -6.10 3.11
CA PHE A 66 -25.59 -5.97 4.43
C PHE A 66 -26.31 -7.26 4.87
N ALA A 67 -26.90 -8.01 3.94
CA ALA A 67 -27.54 -9.30 4.19
C ALA A 67 -26.57 -10.41 4.60
N ASP A 68 -25.27 -10.29 4.26
CA ASP A 68 -24.24 -11.29 4.58
C ASP A 68 -23.76 -11.18 6.04
N PHE A 69 -24.07 -10.07 6.72
CA PHE A 69 -23.64 -9.77 8.09
C PHE A 69 -24.84 -9.30 8.93
N PRO A 70 -25.63 -10.22 9.53
CA PRO A 70 -26.75 -9.84 10.37
C PRO A 70 -26.29 -8.94 11.53
N ARG A 71 -27.00 -7.81 11.74
CA ARG A 71 -26.64 -6.71 12.65
C ARG A 71 -26.44 -7.10 14.12
N GLU A 72 -26.97 -8.25 14.52
CA GLU A 72 -27.09 -8.63 15.93
C GLU A 72 -25.99 -9.59 16.37
N VAL A 73 -24.73 -9.24 16.08
CA VAL A 73 -23.60 -9.86 16.78
C VAL A 73 -23.47 -9.13 18.12
N ARG A 74 -23.81 -9.82 19.22
CA ARG A 74 -23.55 -9.29 20.56
C ARG A 74 -22.07 -8.97 20.68
N LYS A 75 -21.75 -7.74 21.08
CA LYS A 75 -20.38 -7.36 21.38
C LYS A 75 -19.87 -8.27 22.49
N ARG A 76 -18.61 -8.68 22.41
CA ARG A 76 -17.97 -9.40 23.50
C ARG A 76 -17.86 -8.45 24.69
N ASP A 77 -18.16 -8.96 25.87
CA ASP A 77 -17.85 -8.26 27.09
C ASP A 77 -16.33 -8.20 27.23
N ILE A 78 -15.79 -6.98 27.36
CA ILE A 78 -14.37 -6.73 27.52
C ILE A 78 -14.18 -6.28 28.97
N GLU A 79 -13.48 -7.09 29.74
CA GLU A 79 -13.07 -6.73 31.09
C GLU A 79 -11.70 -6.04 31.06
N VAL A 80 -11.59 -4.90 31.72
CA VAL A 80 -10.30 -4.21 31.89
C VAL A 80 -9.62 -4.80 33.11
N GLY A 81 -8.72 -5.76 32.88
CA GLY A 81 -7.92 -6.35 33.94
C GLY A 81 -6.70 -5.51 34.33
N ASP A 82 -6.09 -5.84 35.46
CA ASP A 82 -4.92 -5.14 36.01
C ASP A 82 -3.73 -5.05 35.04
N ALA A 83 -3.57 -6.03 34.15
CA ALA A 83 -2.54 -5.99 33.12
C ALA A 83 -2.79 -4.89 32.08
N ALA A 84 -4.05 -4.70 31.65
CA ALA A 84 -4.42 -3.65 30.71
C ALA A 84 -4.24 -2.25 31.33
N LEU A 85 -4.57 -2.10 32.61
CA LEU A 85 -4.35 -0.85 33.35
C LEU A 85 -2.85 -0.50 33.46
N ARG A 86 -2.00 -1.49 33.77
CA ARG A 86 -0.54 -1.29 33.80
C ARG A 86 0.01 -0.86 32.45
N LEU A 87 -0.48 -1.44 31.36
CA LEU A 87 -0.09 -1.04 30.00
C LEU A 87 -0.55 0.37 29.66
N ALA A 88 -1.79 0.73 30.00
CA ALA A 88 -2.32 2.08 29.76
C ALA A 88 -1.48 3.15 30.48
N ASN A 89 -1.11 2.91 31.74
CA ASN A 89 -0.25 3.83 32.49
C ASN A 89 1.15 3.96 31.88
N ALA A 90 1.74 2.85 31.44
CA ALA A 90 3.05 2.86 30.78
C ALA A 90 3.01 3.64 29.45
N LEU A 91 1.94 3.50 28.67
CA LEU A 91 1.78 4.23 27.40
C LEU A 91 1.48 5.72 27.62
N SER A 92 0.65 6.06 28.62
CA SER A 92 0.32 7.45 28.94
C SER A 92 1.54 8.26 29.36
N LEU A 93 2.55 7.63 29.98
CA LEU A 93 3.82 8.27 30.37
C LEU A 93 4.74 8.61 29.18
N HIS A 94 4.46 8.09 27.98
CA HIS A 94 5.29 8.28 26.79
C HIS A 94 4.63 9.15 25.70
N LEU A 95 3.47 9.75 26.02
CA LEU A 95 2.68 10.54 25.07
C LEU A 95 2.48 12.01 25.50
N ASP A 96 3.17 12.44 26.56
CA ASP A 96 3.29 13.86 26.94
C ASP A 96 4.42 14.55 26.16
#